data_AF-A0A964VVE2-F1
#
_entry.id   AF-A0A964VVE2-F1
#
_cell.length_a   1.000
_cell.length_b   1.000
_cell.length_c   1.000
_cell.angle_alpha   90.00
_cell.angle_beta   90.00
_cell.angle_gamma   90.00
#
_symmetry.space_group_name_H-M   'P 1'
#
loop_
_entity.id
_entity.type
_entity.pdbx_description
1 polymer ?
#
loop_
_entity_poly.entity_id
_entity_poly.type
_entity_poly.pdbx_seq_one_letter_code
_entity_poly.pdbx_strand_id
1 'polypeptide(L)' 'SLISEPVLPGSIQVPADGQPIVTLHDGPTLGGYPKIAWIDPRDLPRLVQRRSGQSVRFVPAQATR' A
#
# COMPACT_ATOMS: atom_id res chain seq x y z
N SER A 1 9.36 16.62 6.72
CA SER A 1 8.40 16.42 5.63
C SER A 1 9.16 15.88 4.44
N LEU A 2 8.76 14.75 3.86
CA LEU A 2 9.30 14.33 2.56
C LEU A 2 8.77 15.24 1.46
N ILE A 3 9.46 15.29 0.33
CA ILE A 3 8.94 15.88 -0.90
C ILE A 3 7.78 14.99 -1.36
N SER A 4 6.63 15.61 -1.67
CA SER A 4 5.47 14.87 -2.15
C SER A 4 5.81 14.10 -3.43
N GLU A 5 5.37 12.85 -3.50
CA GLU A 5 5.64 11.95 -4.60
C GLU A 5 4.35 11.28 -5.11
N PRO A 6 4.31 10.82 -6.37
CA PRO A 6 3.15 10.12 -6.91
C PRO A 6 2.76 8.91 -6.07
N VAL A 7 1.47 8.72 -5.90
CA VAL A 7 0.86 7.57 -5.23
C VAL A 7 -0.07 6.88 -6.21
N LEU A 8 0.09 5.56 -6.31
CA LEU A 8 -0.75 4.69 -7.12
C LEU A 8 -1.54 3.71 -6.22
N PRO A 9 -2.69 3.19 -6.67
CA PRO A 9 -3.38 2.12 -5.96
C PRO A 9 -2.45 0.94 -5.68
N GLY A 10 -2.51 0.41 -4.46
CA GLY A 10 -1.61 -0.62 -3.94
C GLY A 10 -0.33 -0.10 -3.28
N SER A 11 -0.05 1.22 -3.31
CA SER A 11 1.09 1.80 -2.57
C SER A 11 0.98 1.55 -1.07
N ILE A 12 2.04 1.08 -0.44
CA ILE A 12 2.14 0.88 1.02
C ILE A 12 2.94 2.04 1.62
N GLN A 13 2.22 2.98 2.23
CA GLN A 13 2.76 4.17 2.89
C GLN A 13 2.90 3.93 4.40
N VAL A 14 3.94 4.47 5.03
CA VAL A 14 4.15 4.36 6.48
C VAL A 14 4.26 5.76 7.11
N PRO A 15 3.24 6.23 7.83
CA PRO A 15 3.29 7.49 8.57
C PRO A 15 4.24 7.42 9.78
N ALA A 16 4.37 8.53 10.51
CA ALA A 16 5.25 8.63 11.68
C ALA A 16 4.87 7.71 12.84
N ASP A 17 3.60 7.27 12.92
CA ASP A 17 3.12 6.31 13.91
C ASP A 17 3.45 4.84 13.56
N GLY A 18 4.05 4.61 12.39
CA GLY A 18 4.49 3.30 11.93
C GLY A 18 3.39 2.41 11.37
N GLN A 19 2.13 2.85 11.35
CA GLN A 19 1.00 2.00 10.94
C GLN A 19 0.82 2.04 9.40
N PRO A 20 0.98 0.92 8.68
CA PRO A 20 0.94 0.94 7.21
C PRO A 20 -0.45 1.31 6.67
N ILE A 21 -0.46 2.17 5.65
CA ILE A 21 -1.64 2.54 4.87
C ILE A 21 -1.48 2.01 3.45
N VAL A 22 -2.45 1.21 2.99
CA VAL A 22 -2.53 0.82 1.57
C VAL A 22 -3.47 1.76 0.85
N THR A 23 -2.98 2.48 -0.15
CA THR A 23 -3.80 3.41 -0.94
C THR A 23 -4.63 2.66 -1.97
N LEU A 24 -5.93 2.98 -2.07
CA LEU A 24 -6.85 2.41 -3.07
C LEU A 24 -7.20 3.46 -4.15
N HIS A 25 -8.14 3.14 -5.03
CA HIS A 25 -8.50 3.95 -6.20
C HIS A 25 -8.99 5.37 -5.86
N ASP A 26 -9.63 5.54 -4.71
CA ASP A 26 -10.12 6.85 -4.24
C ASP A 26 -9.08 7.60 -3.38
N GLY A 27 -7.86 7.07 -3.29
CA GLY A 27 -6.78 7.70 -2.57
C GLY A 27 -6.23 8.96 -3.27
N PRO A 28 -5.41 9.75 -2.56
CA PRO A 28 -4.76 10.91 -3.16
C PRO A 28 -3.75 10.49 -4.23
N THR A 29 -3.56 11.34 -5.24
CA THR A 29 -2.58 11.13 -6.32
C THR A 29 -1.14 11.47 -5.92
N LEU A 30 -0.97 12.22 -4.84
CA LEU A 30 0.31 12.59 -4.24
C LEU A 30 0.31 12.24 -2.75
N GLY A 31 1.46 11.83 -2.23
CA GLY A 31 1.64 11.49 -0.82
C GLY A 31 2.97 11.99 -0.28
N GLY A 32 3.00 12.33 1.02
CA GLY A 32 4.19 12.79 1.73
C GLY A 32 4.76 11.77 2.71
N TYR A 33 4.25 10.54 2.71
CA TYR A 33 4.73 9.46 3.57
C TYR A 33 5.71 8.55 2.81
N PRO A 34 6.76 8.04 3.47
CA PRO A 34 7.62 7.02 2.88
C PRO A 34 6.80 5.85 2.36
N LYS A 35 7.05 5.46 1.10
CA LYS A 35 6.54 4.21 0.52
C LYS A 35 7.57 3.10 0.69
N ILE A 36 7.15 1.99 1.31
CA ILE A 36 8.06 0.85 1.55
C ILE A 36 7.90 -0.28 0.54
N ALA A 37 6.75 -0.35 -0.14
CA ALA A 37 6.41 -1.36 -1.14
C ALA A 37 5.15 -0.95 -1.93
N TRP A 38 4.80 -1.75 -2.92
CA TRP A 38 3.49 -1.75 -3.57
C TRP A 38 2.94 -3.18 -3.61
N ILE A 39 1.61 -3.31 -3.61
CA ILE A 39 0.91 -4.57 -3.81
C ILE A 39 0.80 -4.84 -5.31
N ASP A 40 1.03 -6.09 -5.72
CA ASP A 40 0.75 -6.50 -7.09
C ASP A 40 -0.73 -6.28 -7.42
N PRO A 41 -1.09 -5.62 -8.54
CA PRO A 41 -2.48 -5.36 -8.90
C PRO A 41 -3.37 -6.62 -8.89
N ARG A 42 -2.80 -7.80 -9.15
CA ARG A 42 -3.50 -9.10 -9.12
C ARG A 42 -3.90 -9.53 -7.71
N ASP A 43 -3.18 -9.08 -6.69
CA ASP A 43 -3.43 -9.41 -5.29
C ASP A 43 -4.25 -8.34 -4.55
N LEU A 44 -4.35 -7.11 -5.09
CA LEU A 44 -5.12 -6.03 -4.48
C LEU A 44 -6.60 -6.41 -4.20
N PRO A 45 -7.32 -7.10 -5.12
CA PRO A 45 -8.68 -7.58 -4.84
C PRO A 45 -8.77 -8.50 -3.61
N ARG A 46 -7.74 -9.31 -3.35
CA ARG A 46 -7.71 -10.22 -2.18
C ARG A 46 -7.51 -9.47 -0.88
N LEU A 47 -6.78 -8.36 -0.90
CA LEU A 47 -6.61 -7.49 0.26
C LEU A 47 -7.92 -6.75 0.60
N VAL A 48 -8.55 -6.11 -0.40
CA VAL A 48 -9.71 -5.23 -0.15
C VAL A 48 -10.98 -5.97 0.28
N GLN A 49 -11.02 -7.30 0.12
CA GLN A 49 -12.09 -8.16 0.63
C GLN A 49 -11.93 -8.51 2.12
N ARG A 50 -10.82 -8.11 2.77
CA ARG A 50 -10.60 -8.33 4.20
C ARG A 50 -11.42 -7.34 5.03
N ARG A 51 -12.03 -7.84 6.10
CA ARG A 51 -12.77 -7.02 7.06
C ARG A 51 -11.83 -6.37 8.06
N SER A 52 -12.26 -5.26 8.64
CA SER A 52 -11.57 -4.64 9.77
C SER A 52 -11.32 -5.66 10.90
N GLY A 53 -10.14 -5.60 11.49
CA GLY A 53 -9.68 -6.54 12.53
C GLY A 53 -9.15 -7.89 12.00
N GLN A 54 -9.29 -8.21 10.71
CA GLN A 54 -8.66 -9.40 10.14
C GLN A 54 -7.16 -9.16 9.91
N SER A 55 -6.34 -10.14 10.28
CA SER A 55 -4.91 -10.09 10.05
C SER A 55 -4.56 -10.23 8.57
N VAL A 56 -3.52 -9.51 8.16
CA VAL A 56 -2.94 -9.56 6.81
C VAL A 56 -1.44 -9.83 6.97
N ARG A 57 -0.89 -10.68 6.11
CA ARG A 57 0.55 -10.92 6.00
C ARG A 57 0.99 -10.68 4.57
N PHE A 58 1.90 -9.72 4.38
CA PHE A 58 2.56 -9.51 3.11
C PHE A 58 3.69 -10.52 2.91
N VAL A 59 3.93 -10.88 1.65
CA VAL A 59 5.07 -11.69 1.24
C VAL A 59 5.78 -10.97 0.09
N PRO A 60 7.10 -11.07 -0.03
CA PRO A 60 7.80 -10.56 -1.19
C PRO A 60 7.20 -11.13 -2.47
N ALA A 61 7.01 -10.28 -3.48
CA ALA A 61 6.59 -10.74 -4.79
C ALA A 61 7.63 -11.75 -5.31
N GLN A 62 7.15 -12.85 -5.89
CA GLN A 62 8.04 -13.72 -6.64
C GLN A 62 8.48 -12.97 -7.89
N ALA A 63 9.78 -13.04 -8.20
CA ALA A 63 10.28 -12.52 -9.46
C ALA A 63 9.49 -13.21 -10.58
N THR A 64 8.65 -12.42 -11.28
CA THR A 64 7.99 -12.90 -12.49
C THR A 64 9.09 -13.01 -13.54
N ARG A 65 9.27 -14.20 -14.12
CA ARG A 65 10.22 -14.41 -15.23
C ARG A 65 9.88 -13.52 -16.41
#